data_AF-A0A1S3NC59-F1
#
_entry.id   AF-A0A1S3NC59-F1
#
_cell.length_a   1.000
_cell.length_b   1.000
_cell.length_c   1.000
_cell.angle_alpha   90.00
_cell.angle_beta   90.00
_cell.angle_gamma   90.00
#
_symmetry.space_group_name_H-M   'P 1'
#
loop_
_entity.id
_entity.type
_entity.pdbx_description
1 polymer ?
#
loop_
_entity_poly.entity_id
_entity_poly.type
_entity_poly.pdbx_seq_one_letter_code
_entity_poly.pdbx_strand_id
1 'polypeptide(L)'
;MMQNENKSDHHCHLYEGKNNILIVRRAQEFQMTLQFNQPVNPSDKFQIEFYIGIDTNVFNGTKIIVAFDGSQTGNWTGRMIQEQGDECVVGITPSADAIIGKYYTNVAVISDIGISRTQKDSGTDFYLLFNAWASNDEVYMPNEEDRQEYVMNENGCIYQEESGGGRQWYYGQFVEGILDICFQILDDSHMPLVNRGDAANICRIGSAMMNSQDDRGVLVGNWSEDFSNGTAPTFWIGSDQILLQYASKGPVSYAQCWVYAGTLNT
;
A
#
# COMPACT_ATOMS: atom_id res chain seq x y z
N MET A 1 1.68 0.75 -17.40
CA MET A 1 1.63 1.52 -16.13
C MET A 1 2.93 2.28 -15.81
N MET A 2 3.85 2.52 -16.77
CA MET A 2 5.08 3.34 -16.58
C MET A 2 5.78 3.09 -15.22
N GLN A 3 6.00 1.81 -14.91
CA GLN A 3 6.23 1.37 -13.53
C GLN A 3 7.50 1.94 -12.92
N ASN A 4 8.58 2.03 -13.70
CA ASN A 4 9.88 2.45 -13.18
C ASN A 4 9.90 3.94 -12.87
N GLU A 5 9.38 4.76 -13.79
CA GLU A 5 9.27 6.21 -13.62
C GLU A 5 8.36 6.53 -12.44
N ASN A 6 7.15 5.96 -12.41
CA ASN A 6 6.20 6.18 -11.32
C ASN A 6 6.76 5.73 -9.96
N LYS A 7 7.39 4.56 -9.87
CA LYS A 7 7.99 4.11 -8.59
C LYS A 7 9.10 5.03 -8.12
N SER A 8 9.92 5.55 -9.04
CA SER A 8 10.97 6.51 -8.70
C SER A 8 10.34 7.80 -8.15
N ASP A 9 9.40 8.38 -8.89
CA ASP A 9 8.77 9.66 -8.56
C ASP A 9 7.94 9.60 -7.27
N HIS A 10 7.37 8.42 -6.94
CA HIS A 10 6.59 8.21 -5.73
C HIS A 10 7.40 7.66 -4.55
N HIS A 11 8.73 7.61 -4.62
CA HIS A 11 9.57 7.07 -3.55
C HIS A 11 9.18 5.62 -3.16
N CYS A 12 8.90 4.80 -4.19
CA CYS A 12 8.50 3.39 -4.09
C CYS A 12 9.43 2.47 -4.89
N HIS A 13 10.59 2.97 -5.35
CA HIS A 13 11.56 2.21 -6.15
C HIS A 13 12.28 1.11 -5.36
N LEU A 14 12.31 1.20 -4.03
CA LEU A 14 12.95 0.18 -3.17
C LEU A 14 12.09 -1.07 -2.98
N TYR A 15 10.79 -1.02 -3.25
CA TYR A 15 9.94 -2.21 -3.18
C TYR A 15 10.31 -3.18 -4.30
N GLU A 16 11.13 -4.17 -3.95
CA GLU A 16 11.55 -5.26 -4.83
C GLU A 16 10.53 -6.41 -4.79
N GLY A 17 10.27 -7.06 -5.93
CA GLY A 17 9.40 -8.24 -5.93
C GLY A 17 9.13 -8.85 -7.29
N LYS A 18 8.71 -10.12 -7.29
CA LYS A 18 8.23 -10.83 -8.48
C LYS A 18 7.01 -10.10 -9.05
N ASN A 19 7.00 -9.93 -10.37
CA ASN A 19 5.94 -9.31 -11.19
C ASN A 19 5.98 -7.78 -11.34
N ASN A 20 6.96 -7.08 -10.76
CA ASN A 20 7.14 -5.62 -10.90
C ASN A 20 5.84 -4.81 -10.73
N ILE A 21 4.97 -5.19 -9.79
CA ILE A 21 3.68 -4.51 -9.58
C ILE A 21 3.90 -3.01 -9.35
N LEU A 22 3.02 -2.15 -9.89
CA LEU A 22 3.11 -0.71 -9.65
C LEU A 22 2.82 -0.42 -8.17
N ILE A 23 3.61 0.46 -7.56
CA ILE A 23 3.40 0.94 -6.19
C ILE A 23 3.56 2.46 -6.25
N VAL A 24 2.54 3.17 -5.81
CA VAL A 24 2.46 4.63 -5.83
C VAL A 24 1.86 5.14 -4.53
N ARG A 25 1.98 6.43 -4.29
CA ARG A 25 1.46 7.11 -3.10
C ARG A 25 0.30 8.03 -3.48
N ARG A 26 -0.71 8.13 -2.62
CA ARG A 26 -1.89 9.00 -2.82
C ARG A 26 -1.51 10.48 -2.89
N ALA A 27 -2.43 11.35 -3.30
CA ALA A 27 -2.19 12.79 -3.49
C ALA A 27 -1.11 13.20 -4.50
N GLN A 28 -0.59 12.26 -5.29
CA GLN A 28 0.43 12.51 -6.30
C GLN A 28 0.04 11.83 -7.61
N GLU A 29 0.29 12.52 -8.73
CA GLU A 29 -0.04 12.01 -10.05
C GLU A 29 0.91 10.88 -10.45
N PHE A 30 0.35 9.75 -10.91
CA PHE A 30 1.08 8.71 -11.62
C PHE A 30 0.58 8.61 -13.05
N GLN A 31 1.43 8.13 -13.96
CA GLN A 31 1.12 8.06 -15.39
C GLN A 31 0.82 6.64 -15.85
N MET A 32 -0.09 6.51 -16.81
CA MET A 32 -0.34 5.24 -17.48
C MET A 32 -0.57 5.44 -18.97
N THR A 33 -0.05 4.51 -19.75
CA THR A 33 -0.27 4.42 -21.19
C THR A 33 -1.47 3.53 -21.47
N LEU A 34 -2.44 4.06 -22.20
CA LEU A 34 -3.58 3.36 -22.76
C LEU A 34 -3.30 3.06 -24.23
N GLN A 35 -3.41 1.79 -24.61
CA GLN A 35 -3.34 1.36 -26.00
C GLN A 35 -4.76 1.06 -26.50
N PHE A 36 -5.23 1.87 -27.43
CA PHE A 36 -6.51 1.68 -28.10
C PHE A 36 -6.32 0.85 -29.37
N ASN A 37 -7.43 0.38 -29.96
CA ASN A 37 -7.43 -0.32 -31.24
C ASN A 37 -7.41 0.64 -32.45
N GLN A 38 -7.58 1.94 -32.20
CA GLN A 38 -7.57 3.03 -33.17
C GLN A 38 -7.29 4.35 -32.44
N PRO A 39 -6.89 5.42 -33.16
CA PRO A 39 -6.72 6.73 -32.57
C PRO A 39 -7.97 7.22 -31.83
N VAL A 40 -7.77 7.81 -30.66
CA VAL A 40 -8.84 8.39 -29.83
C VAL A 40 -9.36 9.64 -30.53
N ASN A 41 -10.65 9.68 -30.84
CA ASN A 41 -11.30 10.87 -31.36
C ASN A 41 -11.77 11.76 -30.21
N PRO A 42 -11.84 13.09 -30.38
CA PRO A 42 -12.37 13.99 -29.35
C PRO A 42 -13.81 13.70 -28.90
N SER A 43 -14.58 12.95 -29.70
CA SER A 43 -15.93 12.50 -29.37
C SER A 43 -15.97 11.21 -28.57
N ASP A 44 -14.86 10.46 -28.54
CA ASP A 44 -14.80 9.17 -27.86
C ASP A 44 -14.79 9.40 -26.35
N LYS A 45 -15.67 8.70 -25.65
CA LYS A 45 -15.78 8.80 -24.20
C LYS A 45 -15.20 7.55 -23.59
N PHE A 46 -14.22 7.72 -22.73
CA PHE A 46 -13.69 6.63 -21.93
C PHE A 46 -13.44 7.08 -20.50
N GLN A 47 -13.39 6.10 -19.61
CA GLN A 47 -13.08 6.28 -18.20
C GLN A 47 -12.20 5.13 -17.74
N ILE A 48 -11.39 5.40 -16.72
CA ILE A 48 -10.66 4.37 -15.99
C ILE A 48 -11.41 4.09 -14.70
N GLU A 49 -11.64 2.81 -14.42
CA GLU A 49 -12.32 2.34 -13.22
C GLU A 49 -11.29 1.62 -12.33
N PHE A 50 -11.08 2.10 -11.11
CA PHE A 50 -10.24 1.46 -10.10
C PHE A 50 -11.11 0.83 -9.03
N TYR A 51 -10.71 -0.36 -8.59
CA TYR A 51 -11.49 -1.16 -7.65
C TYR A 51 -10.61 -1.71 -6.54
N ILE A 52 -11.13 -1.71 -5.32
CA ILE A 52 -10.47 -2.28 -4.14
C ILE A 52 -11.42 -3.20 -3.36
N GLY A 53 -10.92 -4.36 -2.97
CA GLY A 53 -11.69 -5.37 -2.25
C GLY A 53 -12.81 -6.03 -3.06
N ILE A 54 -13.77 -6.62 -2.34
CA ILE A 54 -14.91 -7.36 -2.92
C ILE A 54 -16.19 -6.51 -3.06
N ASP A 55 -16.31 -5.43 -2.29
CA ASP A 55 -17.41 -4.48 -2.44
C ASP A 55 -17.01 -3.47 -3.53
N THR A 56 -17.68 -3.48 -4.68
CA THR A 56 -17.34 -2.60 -5.81
C THR A 56 -18.30 -1.42 -5.95
N ASN A 57 -18.87 -0.95 -4.83
CA ASN A 57 -19.84 0.13 -4.83
C ASN A 57 -19.17 1.52 -4.79
N VAL A 58 -19.51 2.38 -5.77
CA VAL A 58 -19.00 3.76 -5.84
C VAL A 58 -19.39 4.58 -4.61
N PHE A 59 -20.61 4.39 -4.09
CA PHE A 59 -21.09 5.13 -2.91
C PHE A 59 -20.30 4.80 -1.64
N ASN A 60 -19.62 3.65 -1.63
CA ASN A 60 -18.76 3.22 -0.53
C ASN A 60 -17.28 3.57 -0.78
N GLY A 61 -16.94 4.27 -1.87
CA GLY A 61 -15.57 4.68 -2.18
C GLY A 61 -14.62 3.56 -2.64
N THR A 62 -15.12 2.33 -2.79
CA THR A 62 -14.33 1.14 -3.19
C THR A 62 -14.34 0.88 -4.70
N LYS A 63 -15.16 1.63 -5.44
CA LYS A 63 -15.04 1.81 -6.89
C LYS A 63 -14.83 3.29 -7.20
N ILE A 64 -13.73 3.60 -7.87
CA ILE A 64 -13.35 4.94 -8.31
C ILE A 64 -13.47 4.99 -9.83
N ILE A 65 -14.04 6.08 -10.36
CA ILE A 65 -14.19 6.31 -11.79
C ILE A 65 -13.48 7.62 -12.13
N VAL A 66 -12.54 7.57 -13.07
CA VAL A 66 -11.85 8.75 -13.59
C VAL A 66 -12.23 8.89 -15.06
N ALA A 67 -13.09 9.86 -15.38
CA ALA A 67 -13.54 10.14 -16.74
C ALA A 67 -12.67 11.23 -17.40
N PHE A 68 -12.50 11.12 -18.72
CA PHE A 68 -11.65 12.03 -19.52
C PHE A 68 -12.46 12.94 -20.45
N ASP A 69 -13.78 12.99 -20.30
CA ASP A 69 -14.68 13.83 -21.08
C ASP A 69 -14.97 15.20 -20.42
N GLY A 70 -14.17 15.57 -19.42
CA GLY A 70 -14.35 16.77 -18.61
C GLY A 70 -15.38 16.65 -17.49
N SER A 71 -16.07 15.51 -17.37
CA SER A 71 -16.86 15.20 -16.18
C SER A 71 -15.94 14.77 -15.04
N GLN A 72 -16.04 15.42 -13.89
CA GLN A 72 -15.35 14.97 -12.68
C GLN A 72 -16.31 14.09 -11.87
N THR A 73 -16.00 12.81 -11.79
CA THR A 73 -16.72 11.85 -10.95
C THR A 73 -15.84 11.44 -9.78
N GLY A 74 -16.22 11.81 -8.55
CA GLY A 74 -15.46 11.45 -7.35
C GLY A 74 -14.26 12.38 -7.06
N ASN A 75 -13.38 11.93 -6.17
CA ASN A 75 -12.27 12.70 -5.61
C ASN A 75 -10.92 12.45 -6.30
N TRP A 76 -10.80 11.42 -7.14
CA TRP A 76 -9.63 11.23 -7.99
C TRP A 76 -9.78 12.06 -9.27
N THR A 77 -8.68 12.61 -9.76
CA THR A 77 -8.66 13.39 -11.01
C THR A 77 -7.83 12.69 -12.06
N GLY A 78 -8.16 12.95 -13.32
CA GLY A 78 -7.41 12.47 -14.47
C GLY A 78 -7.21 13.59 -15.49
N ARG A 79 -6.09 13.53 -16.21
CA ARG A 79 -5.84 14.42 -17.35
C ARG A 79 -5.14 13.68 -18.48
N MET A 80 -5.43 14.09 -19.71
CA MET A 80 -4.68 13.67 -20.88
C MET A 80 -3.32 14.37 -20.88
N ILE A 81 -2.23 13.63 -21.03
CA ILE A 81 -0.86 14.17 -21.10
C ILE A 81 -0.41 14.24 -22.56
N GLN A 82 -0.55 13.13 -23.27
CA GLN A 82 -0.11 13.00 -24.65
C GLN A 82 -1.03 12.05 -25.41
N GLU A 83 -1.29 12.37 -26.67
CA GLU A 83 -1.99 11.51 -27.62
C GLU A 83 -1.11 11.35 -28.85
N GLN A 84 -0.81 10.11 -29.23
CA GLN A 84 -0.02 9.81 -30.42
C GLN A 84 -0.55 8.54 -31.09
N GLY A 85 -1.26 8.72 -32.20
CA GLY A 85 -1.88 7.59 -32.89
C GLY A 85 -2.93 6.94 -32.00
N ASP A 86 -2.83 5.63 -31.78
CA ASP A 86 -3.69 4.82 -30.92
C ASP A 86 -3.16 4.69 -29.48
N GLU A 87 -2.05 5.38 -29.16
CA GLU A 87 -1.50 5.47 -27.82
C GLU A 87 -1.92 6.78 -27.13
N CYS A 88 -2.34 6.67 -25.88
CA CYS A 88 -2.66 7.81 -25.05
C CYS A 88 -2.00 7.68 -23.68
N VAL A 89 -1.23 8.70 -23.29
CA VAL A 89 -0.68 8.82 -21.93
C VAL A 89 -1.61 9.68 -21.09
N VAL A 90 -2.06 9.13 -19.98
CA VAL A 90 -2.91 9.82 -19.01
C VAL A 90 -2.24 9.91 -17.65
N GLY A 91 -2.49 11.01 -16.96
CA GLY A 91 -2.10 11.22 -15.56
C GLY A 91 -3.31 10.98 -14.66
N ILE A 92 -3.11 10.24 -13.57
CA ILE A 92 -4.13 9.94 -12.56
C ILE A 92 -3.63 10.46 -11.22
N THR A 93 -4.42 11.30 -10.56
CA THR A 93 -4.11 11.79 -9.22
C THR A 93 -5.14 11.29 -8.22
N PRO A 94 -4.79 10.30 -7.38
CA PRO A 94 -5.60 9.90 -6.23
C PRO A 94 -5.79 11.06 -5.25
N SER A 95 -6.94 11.12 -4.58
CA SER A 95 -7.17 12.08 -3.51
C SER A 95 -6.25 11.83 -2.31
N ALA A 96 -6.05 12.85 -1.47
CA ALA A 96 -5.21 12.75 -0.28
C ALA A 96 -5.83 11.93 0.86
N ASP A 97 -7.12 11.59 0.77
CA ASP A 97 -7.85 10.72 1.68
C ASP A 97 -8.14 9.34 1.06
N ALA A 98 -7.55 9.04 -0.11
CA ALA A 98 -7.78 7.78 -0.80
C ALA A 98 -7.44 6.58 0.10
N ILE A 99 -8.27 5.54 0.00
CA ILE A 99 -8.08 4.26 0.67
C ILE A 99 -6.71 3.68 0.23
N ILE A 100 -5.85 3.31 1.17
CA ILE A 100 -4.62 2.58 0.82
C ILE A 100 -4.95 1.10 0.60
N GLY A 101 -4.19 0.45 -0.28
CA GLY A 101 -4.40 -0.96 -0.59
C GLY A 101 -4.08 -1.35 -2.02
N LYS A 102 -4.41 -2.61 -2.32
CA LYS A 102 -4.28 -3.17 -3.66
C LYS A 102 -5.51 -2.86 -4.49
N TYR A 103 -5.29 -2.19 -5.61
CA TYR A 103 -6.30 -1.88 -6.61
C TYR A 103 -6.14 -2.76 -7.84
N TYR A 104 -7.24 -3.06 -8.52
CA TYR A 104 -7.23 -3.52 -9.91
C TYR A 104 -7.89 -2.48 -10.82
N THR A 105 -7.48 -2.48 -12.09
CA THR A 105 -7.82 -1.44 -13.06
C THR A 105 -8.65 -2.02 -14.20
N ASN A 106 -9.71 -1.32 -14.60
CA ASN A 106 -10.40 -1.55 -15.86
C ASN A 106 -10.46 -0.25 -16.68
N VAL A 107 -10.43 -0.38 -18.01
CA VAL A 107 -10.73 0.73 -18.92
C VAL A 107 -12.11 0.49 -19.50
N ALA A 108 -12.97 1.50 -19.43
CA ALA A 108 -14.33 1.46 -19.94
C ALA A 108 -14.51 2.49 -21.06
N VAL A 109 -14.91 2.02 -22.24
CA VAL A 109 -15.25 2.87 -23.41
C VAL A 109 -16.76 2.96 -23.51
N ILE A 110 -17.27 4.19 -23.59
CA ILE A 110 -18.69 4.53 -23.60
C ILE A 110 -19.08 4.91 -25.03
N SER A 111 -20.08 4.22 -25.56
CA SER A 111 -20.61 4.43 -26.90
C SER A 111 -22.14 4.43 -26.89
N ASP A 112 -22.77 4.81 -28.01
CA ASP A 112 -24.23 4.82 -28.15
C ASP A 112 -24.88 3.44 -27.97
N ILE A 113 -24.12 2.37 -28.18
CA ILE A 113 -24.58 0.98 -28.02
C ILE A 113 -24.34 0.41 -26.62
N GLY A 114 -23.68 1.17 -25.73
CA GLY A 114 -23.40 0.78 -24.35
C GLY A 114 -21.94 0.98 -23.92
N ILE A 115 -21.60 0.39 -22.78
CA ILE A 115 -20.26 0.47 -22.16
C ILE A 115 -19.51 -0.83 -22.38
N SER A 116 -18.38 -0.76 -23.08
CA SER A 116 -17.41 -1.86 -23.20
C SER A 116 -16.34 -1.72 -22.12
N ARG A 117 -15.94 -2.83 -21.48
CA ARG A 117 -14.90 -2.83 -20.43
C ARG A 117 -13.82 -3.84 -20.75
N THR A 118 -12.58 -3.51 -20.42
CA THR A 118 -11.50 -4.50 -20.39
C THR A 118 -11.81 -5.61 -19.39
N GLN A 119 -11.28 -6.80 -19.65
CA GLN A 119 -11.27 -7.87 -18.65
C GLN A 119 -10.29 -7.50 -17.53
N LYS A 120 -10.50 -8.07 -16.34
CA LYS A 120 -9.56 -7.91 -15.23
C LYS A 120 -8.20 -8.49 -15.62
N ASP A 121 -7.17 -7.67 -15.52
CA ASP A 121 -5.78 -8.04 -15.77
C ASP A 121 -4.92 -7.77 -14.54
N SER A 122 -4.42 -8.84 -13.91
CA SER A 122 -3.52 -8.73 -12.74
C SER A 122 -2.21 -8.01 -13.05
N GLY A 123 -1.82 -7.88 -14.33
CA GLY A 123 -0.68 -7.07 -14.76
C GLY A 123 -0.90 -5.56 -14.60
N THR A 124 -2.15 -5.14 -14.35
CA THR A 124 -2.53 -3.74 -14.11
C THR A 124 -2.97 -3.48 -12.66
N ASP A 125 -2.81 -4.47 -11.78
CA ASP A 125 -2.96 -4.26 -10.35
C ASP A 125 -1.87 -3.32 -9.84
N PHE A 126 -2.17 -2.53 -8.82
CA PHE A 126 -1.19 -1.64 -8.19
C PHE A 126 -1.50 -1.43 -6.72
N TYR A 127 -0.48 -1.05 -5.95
CA TYR A 127 -0.65 -0.59 -4.58
C TYR A 127 -0.68 0.92 -4.51
N LEU A 128 -1.63 1.44 -3.73
CA LEU A 128 -1.68 2.83 -3.32
C LEU A 128 -1.34 2.94 -1.83
N LEU A 129 -0.36 3.77 -1.48
CA LEU A 129 0.12 3.98 -0.12
C LEU A 129 -0.13 5.41 0.37
N PHE A 130 0.06 5.63 1.68
CA PHE A 130 0.15 6.96 2.27
C PHE A 130 1.33 7.77 1.68
N ASN A 131 1.20 9.11 1.68
CA ASN A 131 2.18 9.99 1.08
C ASN A 131 2.77 11.04 2.04
N ALA A 132 3.94 10.75 2.61
CA ALA A 132 4.67 11.71 3.44
C ALA A 132 5.22 12.93 2.66
N TRP A 133 5.26 12.87 1.32
CA TRP A 133 5.77 13.96 0.46
C TRP A 133 4.68 14.93 0.01
N ALA A 134 3.40 14.56 0.12
CA ALA A 134 2.30 15.40 -0.32
C ALA A 134 1.77 16.27 0.83
N SER A 135 1.84 17.60 0.68
CA SER A 135 1.49 18.56 1.75
C SER A 135 0.02 18.55 2.19
N ASN A 136 -0.85 17.91 1.41
CA ASN A 136 -2.27 17.75 1.68
C ASN A 136 -2.63 16.35 2.21
N ASP A 137 -1.66 15.44 2.36
CA ASP A 137 -1.85 14.14 3.02
C ASP A 137 -1.72 14.31 4.54
N GLU A 138 -2.51 13.56 5.31
CA GLU A 138 -2.50 13.61 6.78
C GLU A 138 -1.13 13.23 7.38
N VAL A 139 -0.35 12.40 6.68
CA VAL A 139 0.97 11.94 7.14
C VAL A 139 2.13 12.79 6.59
N TYR A 140 1.83 13.97 6.05
CA TYR A 140 2.84 14.85 5.47
C TYR A 140 3.97 15.16 6.45
N MET A 141 5.20 14.97 5.99
CA MET A 141 6.41 15.39 6.70
C MET A 141 7.17 16.43 5.86
N PRO A 142 7.34 17.67 6.36
CA PRO A 142 7.93 18.75 5.58
C PRO A 142 9.44 18.62 5.38
N ASN A 143 10.15 17.96 6.30
CA ASN A 143 11.59 17.80 6.22
C ASN A 143 11.93 16.51 5.44
N GLU A 144 12.82 16.63 4.45
CA GLU A 144 13.28 15.49 3.66
C GLU A 144 14.08 14.49 4.51
N GLU A 145 14.91 14.94 5.44
CA GLU A 145 15.70 14.07 6.32
C GLU A 145 14.78 13.22 7.21
N ASP A 146 13.69 13.80 7.72
CA ASP A 146 12.68 13.08 8.50
C ASP A 146 11.97 12.02 7.64
N ARG A 147 11.66 12.32 6.37
CA ARG A 147 11.06 11.33 5.45
C ARG A 147 12.02 10.18 5.16
N GLN A 148 13.31 10.49 4.97
CA GLN A 148 14.32 9.48 4.76
C GLN A 148 14.47 8.59 6.01
N GLU A 149 14.44 9.15 7.21
CA GLU A 149 14.55 8.37 8.46
C GLU A 149 13.28 7.58 8.79
N TYR A 150 12.11 8.22 8.79
CA TYR A 150 10.88 7.61 9.32
C TYR A 150 10.08 6.79 8.29
N VAL A 151 10.43 6.87 7.00
CA VAL A 151 9.75 6.11 5.93
C VAL A 151 10.72 5.23 5.15
N MET A 152 11.88 5.76 4.77
CA MET A 152 12.78 5.10 3.83
C MET A 152 13.89 4.28 4.50
N ASN A 153 14.22 4.54 5.76
CA ASN A 153 15.28 3.82 6.45
C ASN A 153 14.77 2.45 6.92
N GLU A 154 15.34 1.37 6.40
CA GLU A 154 15.01 -0.01 6.79
C GLU A 154 15.76 -0.49 8.04
N ASN A 155 16.63 0.35 8.60
CA ASN A 155 17.48 -0.01 9.74
C ASN A 155 17.28 0.98 10.88
N GLY A 156 17.01 0.46 12.07
CA GLY A 156 16.80 1.24 13.27
C GLY A 156 17.65 0.78 14.45
N CYS A 157 17.48 1.48 15.56
CA CYS A 157 18.10 1.16 16.84
C CYS A 157 17.07 1.25 17.96
N ILE A 158 16.85 0.16 18.68
CA ILE A 158 15.91 0.08 19.79
C ILE A 158 16.66 0.12 21.11
N TYR A 159 16.44 1.18 21.88
CA TYR A 159 17.08 1.36 23.19
C TYR A 159 16.30 0.62 24.28
N GLN A 160 17.03 -0.13 25.10
CA GLN A 160 16.52 -0.80 26.29
C GLN A 160 17.35 -0.30 27.48
N GLU A 161 16.68 0.15 28.55
CA GLU A 161 17.33 0.81 29.69
C GLU A 161 18.39 -0.09 30.37
N GLU A 162 18.19 -1.41 30.35
CA GLU A 162 19.05 -2.38 31.05
C GLU A 162 20.33 -2.74 30.30
N SER A 163 20.41 -2.53 28.98
CA SER A 163 21.52 -3.03 28.15
C SER A 163 22.62 -2.01 27.83
N GLY A 164 22.46 -0.74 28.24
CA GLY A 164 23.44 0.35 28.07
C GLY A 164 23.76 0.78 26.63
N GLY A 165 23.52 -0.10 25.65
CA GLY A 165 23.57 0.15 24.21
C GLY A 165 22.24 -0.20 23.55
N GLY A 166 21.89 0.54 22.50
CA GLY A 166 20.73 0.24 21.67
C GLY A 166 20.98 -0.99 20.79
N ARG A 167 19.93 -1.76 20.55
CA ARG A 167 19.92 -2.96 19.70
C ARG A 167 19.62 -2.54 18.26
N GLN A 168 20.48 -2.93 17.32
CA GLN A 168 20.17 -2.77 15.89
C GLN A 168 18.95 -3.62 15.51
N TRP A 169 18.07 -3.05 14.69
CA TRP A 169 16.86 -3.71 14.23
C TRP A 169 16.67 -3.47 12.73
N TYR A 170 16.53 -4.54 11.97
CA TYR A 170 16.19 -4.45 10.54
C TYR A 170 14.67 -4.49 10.37
N TYR A 171 14.07 -3.36 10.00
CA TYR A 171 12.64 -3.29 9.69
C TYR A 171 12.35 -4.07 8.41
N GLY A 172 13.09 -3.80 7.33
CA GLY A 172 12.97 -4.51 6.07
C GLY A 172 11.60 -4.34 5.39
N GLN A 173 10.98 -3.17 5.53
CA GLN A 173 9.65 -2.88 4.97
C GLN A 173 9.60 -2.99 3.43
N PHE A 174 10.75 -2.98 2.74
CA PHE A 174 10.83 -3.15 1.29
C PHE A 174 11.19 -4.58 0.84
N VAL A 175 11.43 -5.50 1.79
CA VAL A 175 11.66 -6.92 1.48
C VAL A 175 10.45 -7.52 0.76
N GLU A 176 10.71 -8.35 -0.24
CA GLU A 176 9.68 -9.00 -1.05
C GLU A 176 8.64 -9.72 -0.16
N GLY A 177 7.36 -9.40 -0.39
CA GLY A 177 6.22 -9.99 0.31
C GLY A 177 5.79 -9.24 1.58
N ILE A 178 6.64 -8.39 2.18
CA ILE A 178 6.28 -7.66 3.41
C ILE A 178 5.06 -6.75 3.20
N LEU A 179 5.01 -6.02 2.08
CA LEU A 179 3.86 -5.16 1.77
C LEU A 179 2.55 -5.96 1.64
N ASP A 180 2.59 -7.12 0.98
CA ASP A 180 1.42 -8.00 0.87
C ASP A 180 0.96 -8.48 2.26
N ILE A 181 1.91 -8.81 3.14
CA ILE A 181 1.64 -9.26 4.51
C ILE A 181 1.03 -8.14 5.35
N CYS A 182 1.51 -6.90 5.23
CA CYS A 182 0.90 -5.76 5.92
C CYS A 182 -0.57 -5.58 5.54
N PHE A 183 -0.92 -5.72 4.25
CA PHE A 183 -2.31 -5.69 3.82
C PHE A 183 -3.11 -6.93 4.25
N GLN A 184 -2.49 -8.11 4.26
CA GLN A 184 -3.10 -9.32 4.80
C GLN A 184 -3.47 -9.14 6.28
N ILE A 185 -2.61 -8.53 7.09
CA ILE A 185 -2.89 -8.27 8.52
C ILE A 185 -4.13 -7.37 8.68
N LEU A 186 -4.30 -6.35 7.82
CA LEU A 186 -5.50 -5.50 7.82
C LEU A 186 -6.76 -6.26 7.35
N ASP A 187 -6.62 -7.23 6.45
CA ASP A 187 -7.71 -8.09 6.02
C ASP A 187 -8.13 -9.09 7.12
N ASP A 188 -7.15 -9.70 7.79
CA ASP A 188 -7.33 -10.63 8.90
C ASP A 188 -7.98 -9.95 10.11
N SER A 189 -7.73 -8.65 10.31
CA SER A 189 -8.39 -7.84 11.34
C SER A 189 -9.85 -7.49 11.00
N HIS A 190 -10.32 -7.84 9.80
CA HIS A 190 -11.61 -7.44 9.24
C HIS A 190 -11.83 -5.91 9.23
N MET A 191 -10.75 -5.12 9.09
CA MET A 191 -10.86 -3.67 9.02
C MET A 191 -11.62 -3.26 7.76
N PRO A 192 -12.74 -2.52 7.88
CA PRO A 192 -13.46 -2.01 6.71
C PRO A 192 -12.56 -1.16 5.82
N LEU A 193 -12.60 -1.40 4.51
CA LEU A 193 -11.75 -0.71 3.53
C LEU A 193 -11.87 0.81 3.61
N VAL A 194 -13.09 1.31 3.82
CA VAL A 194 -13.38 2.75 3.96
C VAL A 194 -12.60 3.43 5.09
N ASN A 195 -12.14 2.67 6.09
CA ASN A 195 -11.36 3.21 7.19
C ASN A 195 -9.85 3.18 6.93
N ARG A 196 -9.38 2.56 5.83
CA ARG A 196 -7.94 2.42 5.56
C ARG A 196 -7.32 3.70 5.00
N GLY A 197 -8.13 4.69 4.61
CA GLY A 197 -7.62 6.01 4.25
C GLY A 197 -7.25 6.91 5.43
N ASP A 198 -7.40 6.46 6.69
CA ASP A 198 -7.14 7.24 7.89
C ASP A 198 -5.99 6.61 8.70
N ALA A 199 -4.92 7.37 8.91
CA ALA A 199 -3.70 6.89 9.55
C ALA A 199 -3.94 6.48 11.02
N ALA A 200 -4.82 7.19 11.75
CA ALA A 200 -5.12 6.86 13.14
C ALA A 200 -5.84 5.49 13.27
N ASN A 201 -6.75 5.19 12.35
CA ASN A 201 -7.42 3.89 12.26
C ASN A 201 -6.43 2.79 11.92
N ILE A 202 -5.51 3.03 10.98
CA ILE A 202 -4.46 2.07 10.62
C ILE A 202 -3.56 1.80 11.83
N CYS A 203 -3.08 2.83 12.54
CA CYS A 203 -2.27 2.66 13.75
C CYS A 203 -3.02 1.88 14.85
N ARG A 204 -4.29 2.19 15.06
CA ARG A 204 -5.12 1.53 16.08
C ARG A 204 -5.31 0.05 15.78
N ILE A 205 -5.61 -0.30 14.53
CA ILE A 205 -5.81 -1.69 14.12
C ILE A 205 -4.48 -2.43 14.05
N GLY A 206 -3.45 -1.83 13.46
CA GLY A 206 -2.11 -2.40 13.35
C GLY A 206 -1.54 -2.77 14.72
N SER A 207 -1.65 -1.86 15.70
CA SER A 207 -1.17 -2.13 17.07
C SER A 207 -1.92 -3.28 17.76
N ALA A 208 -3.24 -3.36 17.61
CA ALA A 208 -4.03 -4.48 18.12
C ALA A 208 -3.60 -5.81 17.47
N MET A 209 -3.46 -5.80 16.14
CA MET A 209 -3.04 -6.97 15.36
C MET A 209 -1.60 -7.43 15.61
N MET A 210 -0.79 -6.70 16.37
CA MET A 210 0.50 -7.24 16.78
C MET A 210 0.34 -8.33 17.83
N ASN A 211 -0.72 -8.32 18.65
CA ASN A 211 -0.92 -9.33 19.69
C ASN A 211 -1.85 -10.47 19.23
N SER A 212 -1.31 -11.70 19.23
CA SER A 212 -2.08 -12.90 18.88
C SER A 212 -3.05 -13.36 19.97
N GLN A 213 -2.79 -13.04 21.23
CA GLN A 213 -3.55 -13.58 22.36
C GLN A 213 -4.96 -12.98 22.46
N ASP A 214 -5.16 -11.75 21.98
CA ASP A 214 -6.45 -11.07 21.98
C ASP A 214 -7.12 -11.12 20.60
N ASP A 215 -6.37 -10.76 19.55
CA ASP A 215 -6.93 -10.48 18.22
C ASP A 215 -6.57 -11.52 17.15
N ARG A 216 -5.90 -12.62 17.52
CA ARG A 216 -5.31 -13.61 16.59
C ARG A 216 -4.32 -12.98 15.60
N GLY A 217 -3.68 -11.89 16.04
CA GLY A 217 -2.61 -11.18 15.35
C GLY A 217 -1.25 -11.90 15.28
N VAL A 218 -0.20 -11.11 15.06
CA VAL A 218 1.10 -11.57 14.55
C VAL A 218 1.96 -12.30 15.60
N LEU A 219 2.05 -11.79 16.83
CA LEU A 219 3.05 -12.22 17.81
C LEU A 219 2.43 -12.85 19.05
N VAL A 220 3.08 -13.88 19.58
CA VAL A 220 2.75 -14.50 20.88
C VAL A 220 3.69 -13.96 21.97
N GLY A 221 3.13 -13.30 22.98
CA GLY A 221 3.90 -12.73 24.08
C GLY A 221 4.38 -13.80 25.08
N ASN A 222 5.63 -13.72 25.52
CA ASN A 222 6.17 -14.60 26.58
C ASN A 222 7.27 -13.90 27.40
N TRP A 223 7.05 -13.82 28.72
CA TRP A 223 7.96 -13.26 29.73
C TRP A 223 8.46 -14.31 30.73
N SER A 224 8.20 -15.60 30.46
CA SER A 224 8.86 -16.68 31.19
C SER A 224 10.31 -16.84 30.71
N GLU A 225 11.04 -17.75 31.35
CA GLU A 225 12.39 -18.14 30.93
C GLU A 225 12.38 -19.37 30.00
N ASP A 226 11.20 -19.89 29.64
CA ASP A 226 11.04 -21.04 28.75
C ASP A 226 10.52 -20.61 27.37
N PHE A 227 11.40 -20.74 26.37
CA PHE A 227 11.10 -20.46 24.96
C PHE A 227 11.18 -21.73 24.11
N SER A 228 11.12 -22.93 24.70
CA SER A 228 11.33 -24.21 24.01
C SER A 228 10.42 -24.46 22.79
N ASN A 229 9.24 -23.82 22.75
CA ASN A 229 8.27 -23.95 21.66
C ASN A 229 8.33 -22.81 20.63
N GLY A 230 9.36 -21.96 20.65
CA GLY A 230 9.49 -20.83 19.73
C GLY A 230 10.89 -20.23 19.73
N THR A 231 10.99 -18.99 19.24
CA THR A 231 12.22 -18.21 19.25
C THR A 231 12.23 -17.31 20.47
N ALA A 232 13.34 -17.31 21.23
CA ALA A 232 13.52 -16.38 22.34
C ALA A 232 13.47 -14.93 21.84
N PRO A 233 12.75 -14.00 22.50
CA PRO A 233 12.60 -12.61 22.05
C PRO A 233 13.92 -11.86 21.81
N THR A 234 14.99 -12.27 22.50
CA THR A 234 16.34 -11.69 22.37
C THR A 234 17.10 -12.13 21.12
N PHE A 235 16.63 -13.15 20.39
CA PHE A 235 17.23 -13.59 19.13
C PHE A 235 16.69 -12.88 17.89
N TRP A 236 15.54 -12.21 17.99
CA TRP A 236 15.07 -11.38 16.88
C TRP A 236 16.01 -10.19 16.66
N ILE A 237 16.35 -10.00 15.39
CA ILE A 237 17.20 -8.90 14.90
C ILE A 237 16.48 -8.03 13.86
N GLY A 238 15.23 -8.38 13.51
CA GLY A 238 14.45 -7.69 12.49
C GLY A 238 13.02 -8.22 12.38
N SER A 239 12.19 -7.43 11.71
CA SER A 239 10.75 -7.69 11.53
C SER A 239 10.45 -8.53 10.29
N ASP A 240 11.29 -8.44 9.26
CA ASP A 240 11.15 -9.15 7.99
C ASP A 240 10.96 -10.66 8.22
N GLN A 241 11.81 -11.27 9.05
CA GLN A 241 11.75 -12.71 9.36
C GLN A 241 10.47 -13.07 10.12
N ILE A 242 10.02 -12.19 11.02
CA ILE A 242 8.79 -12.38 11.80
C ILE A 242 7.58 -12.36 10.87
N LEU A 243 7.45 -11.33 10.03
CA LEU A 243 6.31 -11.17 9.13
C LEU A 243 6.27 -12.27 8.06
N LEU A 244 7.40 -12.64 7.47
CA LEU A 244 7.48 -13.77 6.53
C LEU A 244 7.12 -15.11 7.21
N GLN A 245 7.53 -15.29 8.47
CA GLN A 245 7.12 -16.47 9.25
C GLN A 245 5.62 -16.44 9.55
N TYR A 246 5.06 -15.29 9.89
CA TYR A 246 3.62 -15.13 10.14
C TYR A 246 2.80 -15.53 8.91
N ALA A 247 3.17 -15.02 7.74
CA ALA A 247 2.49 -15.34 6.48
C ALA A 247 2.47 -16.84 6.15
N SER A 248 3.51 -17.57 6.53
CA SER A 248 3.66 -18.99 6.22
C SER A 248 3.11 -19.93 7.29
N LYS A 249 3.08 -19.52 8.57
CA LYS A 249 2.80 -20.41 9.72
C LYS A 249 1.74 -19.87 10.70
N GLY A 250 1.28 -18.64 10.54
CA GLY A 250 0.43 -17.95 11.50
C GLY A 250 1.23 -17.37 12.68
N PRO A 251 0.59 -17.12 13.84
CA PRO A 251 1.19 -16.38 14.96
C PRO A 251 2.60 -16.86 15.36
N VAL A 252 3.51 -15.91 15.54
CA VAL A 252 4.94 -16.14 15.75
C VAL A 252 5.29 -16.07 17.23
N SER A 253 5.82 -17.17 17.75
CA SER A 253 6.34 -17.27 19.12
C SER A 253 7.86 -17.02 19.13
N TYR A 254 8.44 -16.14 19.97
CA TYR A 254 7.81 -15.27 20.98
C TYR A 254 8.26 -13.82 20.85
N ALA A 255 7.50 -12.92 21.48
CA ALA A 255 7.78 -11.49 21.51
C ALA A 255 7.77 -10.93 22.94
N GLN A 256 8.51 -9.84 23.10
CA GLN A 256 8.44 -8.89 24.21
C GLN A 256 8.35 -7.47 23.64
N CYS A 257 8.24 -6.45 24.50
CA CYS A 257 7.86 -5.09 24.11
C CYS A 257 8.63 -4.52 22.90
N TRP A 258 9.95 -4.69 22.81
CA TRP A 258 10.73 -4.19 21.68
C TRP A 258 10.49 -4.95 20.38
N VAL A 259 10.14 -6.24 20.45
CA VAL A 259 9.79 -7.06 19.27
C VAL A 259 8.44 -6.61 18.72
N TYR A 260 7.47 -6.35 19.60
CA TYR A 260 6.20 -5.74 19.23
C TYR A 260 6.40 -4.38 18.55
N ALA A 261 7.20 -3.51 19.17
CA ALA A 261 7.49 -2.18 18.62
C ALA A 261 8.20 -2.25 17.27
N GLY A 262 9.24 -3.07 17.13
CA GLY A 262 9.97 -3.24 15.88
C GLY A 262 9.08 -3.78 14.76
N THR A 263 8.24 -4.77 15.06
CA THR A 263 7.30 -5.35 14.08
C THR A 263 6.22 -4.36 13.68
N LEU A 264 5.67 -3.58 14.61
CA LEU A 264 4.67 -2.54 14.29
C LEU A 264 5.25 -1.36 13.49
N ASN A 265 6.54 -1.07 13.68
CA ASN A 265 7.23 -0.02 12.93
C ASN A 265 7.47 -0.39 11.47
N THR A 266 7.44 -1.70 11.15
CA THR A 266 7.61 -2.23 9.79
C THR A 266 6.27 -2.25 9.07
#